data_AF-A0A2W4N974-F1
#
_entry.id   AF-A0A2W4N974-F1
#
_cell.length_a   1.000
_cell.length_b   1.000
_cell.length_c   1.000
_cell.angle_alpha   90.00
_cell.angle_beta   90.00
_cell.angle_gamma   90.00
#
_symmetry.space_group_name_H-M   'P 1'
#
loop_
_entity.id
_entity.type
_entity.pdbx_description
1 polymer ?
#
loop_
_entity_poly.entity_id
_entity_poly.type
_entity_poly.pdbx_seq_one_letter_code
_entity_poly.pdbx_strand_id
1 'polypeptide(L)'
;MVQFGLADSEREVFEAQVLLDEGNATAAAQRAYSAMLKAARALTREKNDNLGEDPEEVVQEFKERLVETKIFWDPFVGAKFAHFLFRAHEEGVNKEFSKESAHQLIEEARLFVDAAYQAQPRLSSVAS
;
A
#
# COMPACT_ATOMS: atom_id res chain seq x y z
N MET A 1 10.40 -12.51 -4.40
CA MET A 1 9.03 -12.58 -3.85
C MET A 1 8.36 -11.21 -3.87
N VAL A 2 9.06 -10.13 -3.48
CA VAL A 2 8.56 -8.74 -3.59
C VAL A 2 7.91 -8.41 -4.92
N GLN A 3 8.57 -8.67 -6.06
CA GLN A 3 8.06 -8.28 -7.37
C GLN A 3 6.73 -8.94 -7.73
N PHE A 4 6.48 -10.18 -7.28
CA PHE A 4 5.17 -10.83 -7.42
C PHE A 4 4.11 -10.13 -6.56
N GLY A 5 4.44 -9.82 -5.30
CA GLY A 5 3.52 -9.08 -4.43
C GLY A 5 3.20 -7.67 -4.92
N LEU A 6 4.16 -6.97 -5.52
CA LEU A 6 3.93 -5.66 -6.12
C LEU A 6 3.08 -5.76 -7.39
N ALA A 7 3.33 -6.75 -8.25
CA ALA A 7 2.48 -7.01 -9.42
C ALA A 7 1.04 -7.37 -9.03
N ASP A 8 0.86 -8.16 -7.96
CA ASP A 8 -0.47 -8.45 -7.40
C ASP A 8 -1.17 -7.20 -6.86
N SER A 9 -0.40 -6.30 -6.23
CA SER A 9 -0.94 -5.03 -5.72
C SER A 9 -1.38 -4.11 -6.86
N GLU A 10 -0.59 -4.03 -7.93
CA GLU A 10 -0.93 -3.27 -9.14
C GLU A 10 -2.20 -3.81 -9.82
N ARG A 11 -2.33 -5.15 -9.91
CA ARG A 11 -3.58 -5.79 -10.38
C ARG A 11 -4.77 -5.36 -9.53
N GLU A 12 -4.63 -5.30 -8.20
CA GLU A 12 -5.72 -4.87 -7.34
C GLU A 12 -6.09 -3.40 -7.50
N VAL A 13 -5.12 -2.50 -7.73
CA VAL A 13 -5.42 -1.10 -8.08
C VAL A 13 -6.25 -1.03 -9.37
N PHE A 14 -5.90 -1.83 -10.39
CA PHE A 14 -6.69 -1.91 -11.61
C PHE A 14 -8.12 -2.41 -11.34
N GLU A 15 -8.26 -3.47 -10.56
CA GLU A 15 -9.58 -4.01 -10.20
C GLU A 15 -10.41 -3.03 -9.37
N ALA A 16 -9.78 -2.22 -8.52
CA ALA A 16 -10.45 -1.16 -7.79
C ALA A 16 -11.06 -0.13 -8.75
N GLN A 17 -10.34 0.24 -9.81
CA GLN A 17 -10.86 1.13 -10.85
C GLN A 17 -12.05 0.51 -11.59
N VAL A 18 -11.97 -0.78 -11.93
CA VAL A 18 -13.09 -1.50 -12.57
C VAL A 18 -14.33 -1.48 -11.68
N LEU A 19 -14.18 -1.77 -10.38
CA LEU A 19 -15.30 -1.71 -9.41
C LEU A 19 -15.92 -0.31 -9.32
N LEU A 20 -15.10 0.74 -9.39
CA LEU A 20 -15.59 2.11 -9.38
C LEU A 20 -16.39 2.45 -10.65
N ASP A 21 -15.93 1.96 -11.80
CA ASP A 21 -16.60 2.15 -13.09
C ASP A 21 -17.94 1.40 -13.15
N GLU A 22 -18.06 0.28 -12.45
CA GLU A 22 -19.31 -0.46 -12.22
C GLU A 22 -20.25 0.20 -11.20
N GLY A 23 -19.83 1.31 -10.58
CA GLY A 23 -20.61 2.06 -9.59
C GLY A 23 -20.47 1.53 -8.16
N ASN A 24 -19.57 0.57 -7.91
CA ASN A 24 -19.35 -0.01 -6.59
C ASN A 24 -18.21 0.69 -5.83
N ALA A 25 -18.47 1.95 -5.42
CA ALA A 25 -17.48 2.81 -4.78
C ALA A 25 -16.89 2.21 -3.48
N THR A 26 -17.72 1.60 -2.64
CA THR A 26 -17.24 0.98 -1.38
C THR A 26 -16.32 -0.20 -1.65
N ALA A 27 -16.68 -1.11 -2.57
CA ALA A 27 -15.81 -2.23 -2.92
C ALA A 27 -14.50 -1.75 -3.59
N ALA A 28 -14.58 -0.70 -4.41
CA ALA A 28 -13.42 -0.09 -5.01
C ALA A 28 -12.43 0.46 -3.96
N ALA A 29 -12.94 1.19 -2.96
CA ALA A 29 -12.14 1.69 -1.85
C ALA A 29 -11.49 0.56 -1.02
N GLN A 30 -12.25 -0.51 -0.73
CA GLN A 30 -11.73 -1.68 -0.04
C GLN A 30 -10.60 -2.37 -0.82
N ARG A 31 -10.75 -2.48 -2.14
CA ARG A 31 -9.74 -3.07 -3.02
C ARG A 31 -8.48 -2.21 -3.10
N ALA A 32 -8.62 -0.88 -3.20
CA ALA A 32 -7.48 0.04 -3.20
C ALA A 32 -6.67 -0.04 -1.88
N TYR A 33 -7.35 -0.12 -0.74
CA TYR A 33 -6.70 -0.34 0.54
C TYR A 33 -5.99 -1.70 0.64
N SER A 34 -6.62 -2.77 0.13
CA SER A 34 -6.01 -4.10 0.07
C SER A 34 -4.72 -4.10 -0.76
N ALA A 35 -4.69 -3.38 -1.88
CA ALA A 35 -3.49 -3.21 -2.69
C ALA A 35 -2.34 -2.57 -1.90
N MET A 36 -2.61 -1.52 -1.11
CA MET A 36 -1.58 -0.89 -0.27
C MET A 36 -1.04 -1.85 0.79
N LEU A 37 -1.91 -2.61 1.46
CA LEU A 37 -1.49 -3.62 2.44
C LEU A 37 -0.61 -4.71 1.80
N LYS A 38 -0.98 -5.19 0.61
CA LYS A 38 -0.20 -6.21 -0.11
C LYS A 38 1.18 -5.70 -0.50
N ALA A 39 1.26 -4.48 -1.01
CA ALA A 39 2.54 -3.87 -1.36
C ALA A 39 3.42 -3.65 -0.12
N ALA A 40 2.84 -3.10 0.96
CA ALA A 40 3.52 -2.92 2.23
C ALA A 40 4.07 -4.24 2.77
N ARG A 41 3.22 -5.27 2.84
CA ARG A 41 3.59 -6.60 3.30
C ARG A 41 4.69 -7.21 2.44
N ALA A 42 4.58 -7.12 1.12
CA ALA A 42 5.55 -7.69 0.19
C ALA A 42 6.96 -7.11 0.44
N LEU A 43 7.08 -5.81 0.69
CA LEU A 43 8.35 -5.17 1.03
C LEU A 43 8.83 -5.56 2.43
N THR A 44 7.95 -5.49 3.43
CA THR A 44 8.32 -5.71 4.84
C THR A 44 8.78 -7.14 5.09
N ARG A 45 8.29 -8.11 4.31
CA ARG A 45 8.74 -9.51 4.39
C ARG A 45 10.23 -9.71 4.11
N GLU A 46 10.88 -8.82 3.37
CA GLU A 46 12.35 -8.87 3.19
C GLU A 46 13.13 -8.58 4.49
N LYS A 47 12.46 -8.04 5.51
CA LYS A 47 13.02 -7.79 6.85
C LYS A 47 12.35 -8.62 7.95
N ASN A 48 11.26 -9.32 7.64
CA ASN A 48 10.52 -10.21 8.53
C ASN A 48 9.77 -11.27 7.71
N ASP A 49 10.44 -12.38 7.39
CA ASP A 49 9.89 -13.44 6.53
C ASP A 49 8.56 -14.03 7.02
N ASN A 50 8.33 -13.98 8.34
CA ASN A 50 7.18 -14.55 9.04
C ASN A 50 5.96 -13.62 9.14
N LEU A 51 6.04 -12.40 8.58
CA LEU A 51 4.94 -11.43 8.66
C LEU A 51 3.64 -12.01 8.08
N GLY A 52 2.59 -12.00 8.92
CA GLY A 52 1.24 -12.44 8.62
C GLY A 52 0.50 -11.53 7.65
N GLU A 53 -0.81 -11.73 7.52
CA GLU A 53 -1.72 -10.94 6.67
C GLU A 53 -2.68 -10.07 7.47
N ASP A 54 -2.55 -10.07 8.80
CA ASP A 54 -3.33 -9.20 9.66
C ASP A 54 -3.02 -7.72 9.32
N PRO A 55 -4.04 -6.89 9.02
CA PRO A 55 -3.81 -5.51 8.60
C PRO A 55 -3.06 -4.65 9.62
N GLU A 56 -3.33 -4.83 10.92
CA GLU A 56 -2.68 -4.06 11.99
C GLU A 56 -1.19 -4.47 12.07
N GLU A 57 -0.92 -5.77 12.08
CA GLU A 57 0.45 -6.31 12.08
C GLU A 57 1.26 -5.80 10.87
N VAL A 58 0.67 -5.85 9.67
CA VAL A 58 1.31 -5.37 8.44
C VAL A 58 1.64 -3.88 8.52
N VAL A 59 0.70 -3.05 8.97
CA VAL A 59 0.88 -1.60 9.05
C VAL A 59 1.94 -1.24 10.09
N GLN A 60 1.92 -1.88 11.25
CA GLN A 60 2.90 -1.65 12.31
C GLN A 60 4.31 -2.02 11.85
N GLU A 61 4.50 -3.24 11.32
CA GLU A 61 5.81 -3.72 10.90
C GLU A 61 6.35 -2.93 9.70
N PHE A 62 5.49 -2.51 8.77
CA PHE A 62 5.85 -1.62 7.68
C PHE A 62 6.35 -0.27 8.19
N LYS A 63 5.63 0.33 9.15
CA LYS A 63 6.01 1.62 9.76
C LYS A 63 7.39 1.54 10.40
N GLU A 64 7.58 0.59 11.31
CA GLU A 64 8.82 0.44 12.10
C GLU A 64 10.01 0.13 11.19
N ARG A 65 9.86 -0.81 10.25
CA ARG A 65 11.00 -1.31 9.47
C ARG A 65 11.36 -0.45 8.28
N LEU A 66 10.37 0.18 7.63
CA LEU A 66 10.57 0.83 6.33
C LEU A 66 10.32 2.33 6.36
N VAL A 67 9.46 2.83 7.24
CA VAL A 67 9.12 4.26 7.28
C VAL A 67 9.99 5.00 8.28
N GLU A 68 10.13 4.50 9.51
CA GLU A 68 10.96 5.14 10.54
C GLU A 68 12.46 5.09 10.19
N THR A 69 12.88 4.03 9.51
CA THR A 69 14.24 3.88 8.95
C THR A 69 14.46 4.65 7.65
N LYS A 70 13.41 5.32 7.14
CA LYS A 70 13.40 6.13 5.91
C LYS A 70 13.66 5.37 4.60
N ILE A 71 13.60 4.03 4.62
CA ILE A 71 13.77 3.21 3.41
C ILE A 71 12.68 3.52 2.37
N PHE A 72 11.43 3.67 2.83
CA PHE A 72 10.26 3.97 2.00
C PHE A 72 10.10 5.46 1.66
N TRP A 73 10.98 6.34 2.17
CA TRP A 73 10.81 7.77 1.93
C TRP A 73 11.07 8.13 0.49
N ASP A 74 10.19 8.97 -0.07
CA ASP A 74 10.46 9.64 -1.33
C ASP A 74 11.50 10.77 -1.12
N PRO A 75 12.48 10.96 -2.03
CA PRO A 75 13.49 12.00 -1.90
C PRO A 75 12.95 13.44 -1.83
N PHE A 76 11.75 13.69 -2.37
CA PHE A 76 11.15 15.02 -2.49
C PHE A 76 10.01 15.24 -1.51
N VAL A 77 9.16 14.23 -1.29
CA VAL A 77 7.96 14.35 -0.44
C VAL A 77 8.04 13.56 0.87
N GLY A 78 9.18 12.91 1.15
CA GLY A 78 9.42 12.18 2.39
C GLY A 78 8.45 11.01 2.58
N ALA A 79 7.88 10.88 3.78
CA ALA A 79 6.95 9.80 4.13
C ALA A 79 5.52 9.96 3.58
N LYS A 80 5.26 10.93 2.69
CA LYS A 80 3.90 11.25 2.21
C LYS A 80 3.14 10.03 1.71
N PHE A 81 3.79 9.18 0.91
CA PHE A 81 3.14 7.99 0.37
C PHE A 81 2.80 6.97 1.46
N ALA A 82 3.65 6.80 2.48
CA ALA A 82 3.33 5.94 3.63
C ALA A 82 2.09 6.43 4.40
N HIS A 83 1.90 7.76 4.50
CA HIS A 83 0.75 8.33 5.19
C HIS A 83 -0.59 8.00 4.51
N PHE A 84 -0.62 7.68 3.21
CA PHE A 84 -1.84 7.23 2.55
C PHE A 84 -2.36 5.91 3.13
N LEU A 85 -1.47 4.93 3.31
CA LEU A 85 -1.82 3.67 3.96
C LEU A 85 -2.24 3.89 5.42
N PHE A 86 -1.49 4.69 6.18
CA PHE A 86 -1.80 4.93 7.59
C PHE A 86 -3.17 5.59 7.78
N ARG A 87 -3.48 6.61 6.97
CA ARG A 87 -4.78 7.26 7.01
C ARG A 87 -5.90 6.30 6.62
N ALA A 88 -5.73 5.53 5.54
CA ALA A 88 -6.74 4.57 5.09
C ALA A 88 -6.99 3.46 6.13
N HIS A 89 -5.94 3.04 6.83
CA HIS A 89 -6.01 2.07 7.92
C HIS A 89 -6.77 2.62 9.13
N GLU A 90 -6.38 3.81 9.61
CA GLU A 90 -6.98 4.47 10.78
C GLU A 90 -8.46 4.82 10.55
N GLU A 91 -8.77 5.37 9.37
CA GLU A 91 -10.14 5.76 9.03
C GLU A 91 -11.06 4.56 8.72
N GLY A 92 -10.47 3.42 8.36
CA GLY A 92 -11.16 2.20 7.96
C GLY A 92 -11.87 2.29 6.60
N VAL A 93 -12.01 1.11 5.97
CA VAL A 93 -12.74 0.93 4.69
C VAL A 93 -14.08 0.21 4.85
N ASN A 94 -14.52 0.00 6.08
CA ASN A 94 -15.81 -0.60 6.42
C ASN A 94 -16.91 0.47 6.57
N LYS A 95 -16.89 1.46 5.68
CA LYS A 95 -17.83 2.58 5.61
C LYS A 95 -18.30 2.77 4.17
N GLU A 96 -19.40 3.49 3.97
CA GLU A 96 -19.83 3.85 2.61
C GLU A 96 -18.88 4.89 2.01
N PHE A 97 -18.52 4.71 0.74
CA PHE A 97 -17.71 5.65 -0.03
C PHE A 97 -18.54 6.32 -1.12
N SER A 98 -18.25 7.60 -1.38
CA SER A 98 -18.71 8.26 -2.59
C SER A 98 -17.80 7.86 -3.75
N LYS A 99 -18.24 8.14 -4.98
CA LYS A 99 -17.40 7.93 -6.16
C LYS A 99 -16.11 8.75 -6.07
N GLU A 100 -16.18 9.99 -5.58
CA GLU A 100 -15.01 10.85 -5.43
C GLU A 100 -14.02 10.33 -4.38
N SER A 101 -14.49 9.92 -3.20
CA SER A 101 -13.59 9.44 -2.15
C SER A 101 -12.98 8.07 -2.48
N ALA A 102 -13.72 7.19 -3.17
CA ALA A 102 -13.18 5.95 -3.68
C ALA A 102 -12.11 6.19 -4.76
N HIS A 103 -12.38 7.10 -5.70
CA HIS A 103 -11.40 7.48 -6.73
C HIS A 103 -10.12 8.06 -6.12
N GLN A 104 -10.26 8.94 -5.12
CA GLN A 104 -9.09 9.47 -4.41
C GLN A 104 -8.26 8.35 -3.77
N LEU A 105 -8.89 7.38 -3.10
CA LEU A 105 -8.17 6.28 -2.47
C LEU A 105 -7.47 5.36 -3.50
N ILE A 106 -8.06 5.17 -4.68
CA ILE A 106 -7.43 4.43 -5.79
C ILE A 106 -6.16 5.13 -6.27
N GLU A 107 -6.21 6.45 -6.48
CA GLU A 107 -5.03 7.22 -6.90
C GLU A 107 -3.94 7.22 -5.83
N GLU A 108 -4.31 7.30 -4.55
CA GLU A 108 -3.37 7.16 -3.45
C GLU A 108 -2.75 5.76 -3.37
N ALA A 109 -3.54 4.71 -3.60
CA ALA A 109 -3.05 3.33 -3.67
C ALA A 109 -2.08 3.12 -4.83
N ARG A 110 -2.36 3.71 -6.00
CA ARG A 110 -1.44 3.71 -7.14
C ARG A 110 -0.11 4.36 -6.79
N LEU A 111 -0.14 5.57 -6.21
CA LEU A 111 1.06 6.29 -5.78
C LEU A 111 1.84 5.52 -4.71
N PHE A 112 1.16 4.82 -3.81
CA PHE A 112 1.79 3.94 -2.83
C PHE A 112 2.52 2.77 -3.50
N VAL A 113 1.89 2.10 -4.46
CA VAL A 113 2.50 0.98 -5.20
C VAL A 113 3.71 1.46 -6.01
N ASP A 114 3.62 2.63 -6.65
CA ASP A 114 4.75 3.25 -7.34
C ASP A 114 5.91 3.54 -6.38
N ALA A 115 5.62 4.08 -5.19
CA ALA A 115 6.62 4.29 -4.15
C ALA A 115 7.23 2.97 -3.65
N ALA A 116 6.44 1.90 -3.60
CA ALA A 116 6.92 0.58 -3.21
C ALA A 116 7.94 0.00 -4.21
N TYR A 117 7.69 0.16 -5.52
CA TYR A 117 8.67 -0.19 -6.55
C TYR A 117 9.94 0.64 -6.42
N GLN A 118 9.86 1.93 -6.10
CA GLN A 118 11.02 2.79 -5.92
C GLN A 118 11.83 2.46 -4.65
N ALA A 119 11.18 1.96 -3.61
CA ALA A 119 11.82 1.53 -2.37
C ALA A 119 12.50 0.16 -2.51
N GLN A 120 12.00 -0.73 -3.38
CA GLN A 120 12.48 -2.10 -3.53
C GLN A 120 14.02 -2.20 -3.72
N PRO A 121 14.68 -1.46 -4.63
CA PRO A 121 16.14 -1.57 -4.79
C PRO A 121 16.93 -1.20 -3.53
N ARG A 122 16.38 -0.30 -2.70
CA ARG A 122 17.02 0.17 -1.47
C ARG A 122 16.98 -0.90 -0.37
N LEU A 123 15.99 -1.80 -0.40
CA LEU A 123 15.92 -2.95 0.51
C LEU A 123 17.07 -3.94 0.28
N SER A 124 17.43 -4.14 -0.99
CA SER A 124 18.52 -5.02 -1.40
C SER A 124 19.90 -4.40 -1.16
N SER A 125 20.03 -3.07 -1.30
CA SER A 125 21.30 -2.35 -1.12
C SER A 125 21.78 -2.24 0.33
N VAL A 126 20.89 -2.34 1.32
CA VAL A 126 21.24 -2.24 2.75
C VAL A 126 21.62 -3.61 3.35
N ALA A 127 21.60 -4.67 2.54
CA ALA A 127 21.95 -6.05 2.94
C ALA A 127 23.37 -6.48 2.52
N SER A 128 24.24 -5.53 2.13
CA SER A 128 25.64 -5.77 1.72
C SER A 128 26.64 -5.17 2.70
#